data_AF-A0ABD1E7Q2-F1
#
_entry.id   AF-A0ABD1E7Q2-F1
#
_cell.length_a   1.000
_cell.length_b   1.000
_cell.length_c   1.000
_cell.angle_alpha   90.00
_cell.angle_beta   90.00
_cell.angle_gamma   90.00
#
_symmetry.space_group_name_H-M   'P 1'
#
loop_
_entity.id
_entity.type
_entity.pdbx_description
1 polymer ?
#
loop_
_entity_poly.entity_id
_entity_poly.type
_entity_poly.pdbx_seq_one_letter_code
_entity_poly.pdbx_strand_id
1 'polypeptide(L)'
;MTVPDLKSSQFRFDNECHINLPENHRRVSENNPEKSQSMVIVTAADARTVLYDGKLSSGIVFMYNPVATDTQLCLQSAPKGNLSYFVHTPHALMLQDVKAVITHSIHSTLNSIGGIQVLFPLFSQLDLPFECNGSMDIKKDPALCSKLLGFICELVESSQTVQQHMIQNRGFLVISFMLQRSSRDHLTSDVLSSFLGLTKYLVTCLSANSELLLKQIEGDYENLSYLPSVSQLSDNLSKT
;
A
#
# COMPACT_ATOMS: atom_id res chain seq x y z
N MET A 1 -5.41 27.88 -30.49
CA MET A 1 -5.47 27.27 -29.15
C MET A 1 -5.24 25.78 -29.36
N THR A 2 -3.98 25.37 -29.31
CA THR A 2 -3.49 24.05 -29.75
C THR A 2 -3.27 23.14 -28.55
N VAL A 3 -3.81 21.93 -28.66
CA VAL A 3 -3.77 20.81 -27.71
C VAL A 3 -2.31 20.32 -27.56
N PRO A 4 -1.80 19.99 -26.35
CA PRO A 4 -0.45 19.46 -26.21
C PRO A 4 -0.41 17.97 -26.55
N ASP A 5 0.52 17.62 -27.46
CA ASP A 5 0.89 16.26 -27.84
C ASP A 5 1.42 15.46 -26.64
N LEU A 6 0.78 14.33 -26.35
CA LEU A 6 1.36 13.26 -25.54
C LEU A 6 2.52 12.63 -26.33
N LYS A 7 3.75 12.95 -25.92
CA LYS A 7 4.95 12.37 -26.53
C LYS A 7 5.02 10.87 -26.29
N SER A 8 5.31 10.19 -27.40
CA SER A 8 5.58 8.79 -27.64
C SER A 8 6.49 8.09 -26.62
N SER A 9 6.11 6.83 -26.34
CA SER A 9 6.90 5.71 -25.81
C SER A 9 8.43 5.92 -25.80
N GLN A 10 8.98 6.01 -24.59
CA GLN A 10 10.38 6.28 -24.31
C GLN A 10 11.19 4.97 -24.22
N PHE A 11 11.28 4.22 -25.32
CA PHE A 11 12.28 3.17 -25.48
C PHE A 11 13.32 3.62 -26.51
N ARG A 12 14.40 4.25 -26.04
CA ARG A 12 15.62 4.46 -26.82
C ARG A 12 16.59 3.34 -26.52
N PHE A 13 16.96 2.58 -27.54
CA PHE A 13 18.13 1.70 -27.49
C PHE A 13 19.35 2.55 -27.89
N ASP A 14 19.94 3.25 -26.92
CA ASP A 14 21.25 3.86 -27.14
C ASP A 14 22.30 2.76 -27.03
N ASN A 15 22.80 2.39 -28.20
CA ASN A 15 23.76 1.34 -28.44
C ASN A 15 25.16 1.92 -28.17
N GLU A 16 25.62 1.97 -26.92
CA GLU A 16 27.05 2.09 -26.55
C GLU A 16 27.26 1.95 -25.02
N CYS A 17 27.59 0.74 -24.55
CA CYS A 17 28.17 0.53 -23.21
C CYS A 17 29.35 -0.44 -23.33
N HIS A 18 30.57 0.12 -23.29
CA HIS A 18 31.79 -0.66 -23.11
C HIS A 18 31.95 -1.05 -21.64
N ILE A 19 31.43 -2.21 -21.27
CA ILE A 19 31.68 -2.82 -19.95
C ILE A 19 32.42 -4.13 -20.21
N ASN A 20 33.70 -4.20 -19.82
CA ASN A 20 34.46 -5.45 -19.85
C ASN A 20 33.95 -6.36 -18.72
N LEU A 21 33.15 -7.37 -19.06
CA LEU A 21 32.78 -8.42 -18.11
C LEU A 21 33.93 -9.43 -17.95
N PRO A 22 34.17 -9.98 -16.74
CA PRO A 22 35.16 -11.03 -16.53
C PRO A 22 34.80 -12.32 -17.28
N GLU A 23 35.82 -12.92 -17.88
CA GLU A 23 35.72 -14.06 -18.80
C GLU A 23 35.51 -15.39 -18.04
N ASN A 24 34.30 -15.58 -17.50
CA ASN A 24 33.88 -16.85 -16.90
C ASN A 24 33.11 -17.71 -17.92
N HIS A 25 33.74 -18.04 -19.04
CA HIS A 25 33.26 -19.08 -19.95
C HIS A 25 34.23 -20.26 -19.93
N ARG A 26 34.14 -21.14 -18.93
CA ARG A 26 34.69 -22.49 -19.09
C ARG A 26 33.89 -23.57 -18.35
N ARG A 27 33.51 -24.56 -19.16
CA ARG A 27 32.99 -25.91 -18.87
C ARG A 27 31.48 -25.95 -18.55
N VAL A 28 30.66 -26.77 -19.20
CA VAL A 28 30.89 -28.15 -19.65
C VAL A 28 30.23 -28.37 -21.02
N SER A 29 31.06 -28.64 -22.03
CA SER A 29 30.63 -29.30 -23.26
C SER A 29 30.78 -30.80 -23.04
N GLU A 30 29.74 -31.49 -22.59
CA GLU A 30 29.65 -32.94 -22.72
C GLU A 30 28.23 -33.32 -23.18
N ASN A 31 28.16 -33.65 -24.47
CA ASN A 31 27.27 -34.60 -25.13
C ASN A 31 26.00 -35.01 -24.38
N ASN A 32 24.86 -34.40 -24.73
CA ASN A 32 23.57 -35.06 -24.57
C ASN A 32 22.65 -34.72 -25.79
N PRO A 33 22.30 -35.68 -26.66
CA PRO A 33 21.56 -35.42 -27.88
C PRO A 33 20.05 -35.66 -27.69
N GLU A 34 19.42 -35.10 -26.66
CA GLU A 34 17.97 -35.24 -26.50
C GLU A 34 17.28 -33.94 -26.01
N LYS A 35 16.29 -33.53 -26.81
CA LYS A 35 15.31 -32.44 -26.61
C LYS A 35 15.76 -31.02 -26.96
N SER A 36 15.97 -30.83 -28.26
CA SER A 36 15.73 -29.57 -28.96
C SER A 36 14.26 -29.14 -28.79
N GLN A 37 13.99 -28.23 -27.87
CA GLN A 37 12.77 -27.42 -27.91
C GLN A 37 13.13 -25.94 -27.97
N SER A 38 12.94 -25.41 -29.18
CA SER A 38 12.91 -24.00 -29.59
C SER A 38 14.24 -23.23 -29.65
N MET A 39 15.12 -23.64 -30.56
CA MET A 39 15.97 -22.72 -31.29
C MET A 39 15.21 -22.23 -32.52
N VAL A 40 14.72 -20.99 -32.55
CA VAL A 40 14.27 -20.34 -33.80
C VAL A 40 14.69 -18.86 -33.79
N ILE A 41 15.99 -18.61 -33.96
CA ILE A 41 16.49 -17.41 -34.65
C ILE A 41 17.65 -17.89 -35.52
N VAL A 42 17.44 -18.01 -36.83
CA VAL A 42 18.45 -18.58 -37.74
C VAL A 42 19.09 -17.53 -38.66
N THR A 43 18.57 -16.30 -38.78
CA THR A 43 19.24 -15.27 -39.60
C THR A 43 19.13 -13.84 -39.05
N ALA A 44 20.06 -12.96 -39.44
CA ALA A 44 20.01 -11.52 -39.15
C ALA A 44 18.85 -10.79 -39.85
N ALA A 45 18.20 -11.42 -40.83
CA ALA A 45 16.96 -10.95 -41.43
C ALA A 45 15.77 -11.21 -40.49
N ASP A 46 15.72 -12.39 -39.86
CA ASP A 46 14.67 -12.77 -38.90
C ASP A 46 14.75 -11.95 -37.60
N ALA A 47 15.96 -11.59 -37.16
CA ALA A 47 16.13 -10.69 -36.02
C ALA A 47 15.55 -9.29 -36.29
N ARG A 48 15.75 -8.76 -37.51
CA ARG A 48 15.19 -7.45 -37.90
C ARG A 48 13.67 -7.48 -37.98
N THR A 49 13.08 -8.53 -38.55
CA THR A 49 11.62 -8.62 -38.64
C THR A 49 10.98 -8.69 -37.25
N VAL A 50 11.52 -9.48 -36.33
CA VAL A 50 11.01 -9.58 -34.94
C VAL A 50 11.15 -8.26 -34.15
N LEU A 51 12.21 -7.48 -34.39
CA LEU A 51 12.42 -6.19 -33.75
C LEU A 51 11.42 -5.12 -34.23
N TYR A 52 11.05 -5.15 -35.53
CA TYR A 52 10.23 -4.10 -36.14
C TYR A 52 8.76 -4.50 -36.39
N ASP A 53 8.39 -5.78 -36.31
CA ASP A 53 6.99 -6.23 -36.49
C ASP A 53 6.13 -6.10 -35.22
N GLY A 54 6.73 -5.71 -34.09
CA GLY A 54 6.05 -5.47 -32.83
C GLY A 54 5.74 -6.72 -32.01
N LYS A 55 5.92 -7.94 -32.53
CA LYS A 55 5.64 -9.19 -31.79
C LYS A 55 6.51 -9.33 -30.54
N LEU A 56 7.78 -8.94 -30.64
CA LEU A 56 8.67 -8.93 -29.48
C LEU A 56 8.20 -7.93 -28.42
N SER A 57 7.87 -6.70 -28.83
CA SER A 57 7.39 -5.66 -27.91
C SER A 57 6.10 -6.08 -27.18
N SER A 58 5.17 -6.72 -27.89
CA SER A 58 3.95 -7.27 -27.33
C SER A 58 4.21 -8.47 -26.42
N GLY A 59 5.27 -9.25 -26.65
CA GLY A 59 5.64 -10.37 -25.79
C GLY A 59 6.30 -9.91 -24.48
N ILE A 60 7.23 -8.96 -24.57
CA ILE A 60 8.05 -8.49 -23.44
C ILE A 60 7.17 -7.94 -22.30
N VAL A 61 6.10 -7.18 -22.60
CA VAL A 61 5.24 -6.58 -21.56
C VAL A 61 4.55 -7.64 -20.69
N PHE A 62 4.29 -8.84 -21.22
CA PHE A 62 3.69 -9.95 -20.47
C PHE A 62 4.72 -10.93 -19.90
N MET A 63 6.00 -10.76 -20.26
CA MET A 63 7.10 -11.58 -19.75
C MET A 63 7.70 -11.04 -18.46
N TYR A 64 7.56 -9.75 -18.15
CA TYR A 64 8.16 -9.13 -16.97
C TYR A 64 7.09 -8.47 -16.10
N ASN A 65 7.10 -8.79 -14.80
CA ASN A 65 6.21 -8.20 -13.80
C ASN A 65 7.00 -7.18 -12.97
N PRO A 66 6.54 -5.92 -12.84
CA PRO A 66 7.22 -4.90 -12.04
C PRO A 66 7.36 -5.23 -10.54
N VAL A 67 6.63 -6.24 -10.04
CA VAL A 67 6.76 -6.77 -8.68
C VAL A 67 7.78 -7.91 -8.60
N ALA A 68 8.03 -8.63 -9.70
CA ALA A 68 8.97 -9.75 -9.73
C ALA A 68 10.38 -9.23 -10.04
N THR A 69 11.03 -8.64 -9.05
CA THR A 69 12.38 -8.09 -9.17
C THR A 69 13.33 -8.67 -8.14
N ASP A 70 14.58 -8.89 -8.53
CA ASP A 70 15.69 -9.18 -7.62
C ASP A 70 16.76 -8.09 -7.76
N THR A 71 16.83 -7.19 -6.78
CA THR A 71 17.72 -6.02 -6.79
C THR A 71 17.56 -5.15 -8.05
N GLN A 72 18.50 -5.21 -9.00
CA GLN A 72 18.46 -4.49 -10.27
C GLN A 72 17.91 -5.36 -11.42
N LEU A 73 17.43 -6.57 -11.16
CA LEU A 73 16.93 -7.48 -12.18
C LEU A 73 15.40 -7.54 -12.15
N CYS A 74 14.75 -7.27 -13.27
CA CYS A 74 13.35 -7.64 -13.53
C CYS A 74 13.31 -9.10 -13.99
N LEU A 75 12.64 -9.95 -13.22
CA LEU A 75 12.62 -11.38 -13.45
C LEU A 75 11.67 -11.74 -14.60
N GLN A 76 12.20 -12.44 -15.61
CA GLN A 76 11.39 -13.03 -16.66
C GLN A 76 10.47 -14.11 -16.08
N SER A 77 9.17 -13.92 -16.24
CA SER A 77 8.06 -14.73 -15.72
C SER A 77 7.25 -15.39 -16.83
N ALA A 78 7.86 -15.66 -18.00
CA ALA A 78 7.17 -16.25 -19.14
C ALA A 78 6.63 -17.67 -18.82
N PRO A 79 5.36 -17.98 -19.14
CA PRO A 79 4.81 -19.33 -18.98
C PRO A 79 5.67 -20.38 -19.71
N LYS A 80 5.90 -21.53 -19.07
CA LYS A 80 6.63 -22.66 -19.65
C LYS A 80 5.98 -23.07 -20.97
N GLY A 81 6.72 -23.00 -22.08
CA GLY A 81 6.25 -23.33 -23.43
C GLY A 81 6.01 -22.14 -24.37
N ASN A 82 6.21 -20.90 -23.93
CA ASN A 82 6.24 -19.75 -24.84
C ASN A 82 7.43 -19.80 -25.80
N LEU A 83 7.25 -19.23 -27.00
CA LEU A 83 8.36 -18.93 -27.91
C LEU A 83 9.35 -18.00 -27.21
N SER A 84 10.57 -18.49 -26.99
CA SER A 84 11.66 -17.66 -26.51
C SER A 84 12.30 -16.94 -27.70
N TYR A 85 12.24 -15.62 -27.69
CA TYR A 85 13.02 -14.77 -28.60
C TYR A 85 14.49 -14.63 -28.14
N PHE A 86 14.82 -15.17 -26.97
CA PHE A 86 16.15 -15.09 -26.39
C PHE A 86 16.82 -16.47 -26.34
N VAL A 87 18.12 -16.51 -26.63
CA VAL A 87 18.96 -17.73 -26.61
C VAL A 87 19.06 -18.31 -25.19
N HIS A 88 19.05 -17.43 -24.19
CA HIS A 88 18.89 -17.75 -22.77
C HIS A 88 17.80 -16.85 -22.21
N THR A 89 17.05 -17.30 -21.20
CA THR A 89 16.05 -16.50 -20.47
C THR A 89 16.75 -15.44 -19.61
N PRO A 90 16.95 -14.17 -20.06
CA PRO A 90 17.69 -13.21 -19.27
C PRO A 90 16.68 -12.42 -18.43
N HIS A 91 16.93 -12.33 -17.12
CA HIS A 91 16.29 -11.28 -16.34
C HIS A 91 16.68 -9.92 -16.95
N ALA A 92 15.74 -8.99 -17.05
CA ALA A 92 16.01 -7.68 -17.63
C ALA A 92 16.72 -6.80 -16.59
N LEU A 93 17.72 -6.04 -16.99
CA LEU A 93 18.40 -5.10 -16.10
C LEU A 93 17.58 -3.81 -16.01
N MET A 94 17.29 -3.37 -14.79
CA MET A 94 16.65 -2.10 -14.50
C MET A 94 17.59 -0.96 -14.88
N LEU A 95 17.10 -0.03 -15.71
CA LEU A 95 17.83 1.18 -16.05
C LEU A 95 18.00 2.09 -14.82
N GLN A 96 18.93 3.04 -14.91
CA GLN A 96 19.12 4.05 -13.87
C GLN A 96 17.79 4.76 -13.58
N ASP A 97 17.53 5.02 -12.29
CA ASP A 97 16.31 5.63 -11.76
C ASP A 97 15.01 4.81 -11.89
N VAL A 98 15.07 3.58 -12.42
CA VAL A 98 13.95 2.64 -12.34
C VAL A 98 13.95 1.98 -10.96
N LYS A 99 12.79 1.88 -10.33
CA LYS A 99 12.60 1.21 -9.03
C LYS A 99 11.54 0.13 -9.14
N ALA A 100 11.74 -0.95 -8.41
CA ALA A 100 10.77 -2.01 -8.29
C ALA A 100 9.48 -1.48 -7.66
N VAL A 101 8.35 -2.03 -8.08
CA VAL A 101 7.08 -1.74 -7.40
C VAL A 101 7.02 -2.59 -6.14
N ILE A 102 7.22 -1.93 -5.00
CA ILE A 102 7.16 -2.59 -3.70
C ILE A 102 5.79 -2.34 -3.11
N THR A 103 5.07 -3.42 -2.81
CA THR A 103 3.84 -3.34 -2.03
C THR A 103 4.21 -3.40 -0.56
N HIS A 104 4.06 -2.28 0.13
CA HIS A 104 4.20 -2.22 1.58
C HIS A 104 2.86 -2.45 2.25
N SER A 105 2.87 -3.05 3.45
CA SER A 105 1.68 -3.04 4.29
C SER A 105 1.28 -1.60 4.62
N ILE A 106 0.01 -1.40 4.94
CA ILE A 106 -0.49 -0.09 5.36
C ILE A 106 0.28 0.42 6.59
N HIS A 107 0.63 -0.47 7.53
CA HIS A 107 1.41 -0.13 8.73
C HIS A 107 2.81 0.37 8.38
N SER A 108 3.53 -0.31 7.47
CA SER A 108 4.86 0.12 7.02
C SER A 108 4.81 1.44 6.25
N THR A 109 3.79 1.62 5.40
CA THR A 109 3.58 2.86 4.64
C THR A 109 3.34 4.03 5.59
N LEU A 110 2.40 3.89 6.52
CA LEU A 110 2.08 4.92 7.52
C LEU A 110 3.31 5.28 8.38
N ASN A 111 4.03 4.28 8.87
CA ASN A 111 5.25 4.50 9.66
C ASN A 111 6.30 5.31 8.87
N SER A 112 6.40 5.08 7.56
CA SER A 112 7.37 5.77 6.70
C SER A 112 7.02 7.22 6.40
N ILE A 113 5.74 7.61 6.47
CA ILE A 113 5.27 8.97 6.18
C ILE A 113 5.02 9.82 7.43
N GLY A 114 5.35 9.32 8.62
CA GLY A 114 5.21 10.05 9.89
C GLY A 114 4.28 9.41 10.92
N GLY A 115 3.86 8.16 10.72
CA GLY A 115 3.02 7.39 11.64
C GLY A 115 1.53 7.64 11.47
N ILE A 116 0.70 7.01 12.32
CA ILE A 116 -0.77 7.12 12.22
C ILE A 116 -1.30 8.56 12.41
N GLN A 117 -0.54 9.41 13.10
CA GLN A 117 -0.90 10.81 13.36
C GLN A 117 -1.15 11.65 12.11
N VAL A 118 -0.61 11.24 10.95
CA VAL A 118 -0.88 11.91 9.66
C VAL A 118 -2.36 11.87 9.28
N LEU A 119 -3.15 10.97 9.88
CA LEU A 119 -4.58 10.87 9.68
C LEU A 119 -5.37 11.85 10.55
N PHE A 120 -4.83 12.36 11.66
CA PHE A 120 -5.58 13.23 12.56
C PHE A 120 -6.08 14.53 11.90
N PRO A 121 -5.28 15.23 11.07
CA PRO A 121 -5.75 16.42 10.38
C PRO A 121 -7.00 16.20 9.51
N LEU A 122 -7.29 14.96 9.09
CA LEU A 122 -8.48 14.66 8.30
C LEU A 122 -9.78 14.87 9.09
N PHE A 123 -9.76 14.77 10.43
CA PHE A 123 -10.94 15.10 11.26
C PHE A 123 -11.28 16.60 11.22
N SER A 124 -10.29 17.47 11.04
CA SER A 124 -10.53 18.90 10.84
C SER A 124 -11.17 19.21 9.47
N GLN A 125 -11.18 18.24 8.56
CA GLN A 125 -11.66 18.38 7.20
C GLN A 125 -13.06 17.81 6.97
N LEU A 126 -13.70 17.24 8.00
CA LEU A 126 -15.01 16.59 7.87
C LEU A 126 -16.10 17.53 7.34
N ASP A 127 -16.03 18.81 7.73
CA ASP A 127 -17.01 19.83 7.33
C ASP A 127 -16.75 20.44 5.95
N LEU A 128 -15.64 20.06 5.27
CA LEU A 128 -15.38 20.60 3.95
C LEU A 128 -16.44 20.11 2.96
N PRO A 129 -16.94 21.03 2.10
CA PRO A 129 -17.86 20.67 1.06
C PRO A 129 -17.18 19.73 0.05
N PHE A 130 -17.87 18.68 -0.37
CA PHE A 130 -17.40 17.80 -1.44
C PHE A 130 -18.35 17.88 -2.64
N GLU A 131 -17.77 18.00 -3.83
CA GLU A 131 -18.49 18.05 -5.11
C GLU A 131 -18.92 16.63 -5.50
N CYS A 132 -20.19 16.29 -5.29
CA CYS A 132 -20.74 15.06 -5.83
C CYS A 132 -21.25 15.31 -7.27
N ASN A 133 -20.51 14.77 -8.24
CA ASN A 133 -20.93 14.61 -9.63
C ASN A 133 -21.48 15.87 -10.33
N GLY A 134 -20.85 17.04 -10.15
CA GLY A 134 -21.18 18.26 -10.89
C GLY A 134 -22.55 18.86 -10.55
N SER A 135 -23.19 18.41 -9.48
CA SER A 135 -24.39 19.06 -8.93
C SER A 135 -23.96 20.15 -7.95
N MET A 136 -24.54 21.35 -8.07
CA MET A 136 -24.27 22.51 -7.20
C MET A 136 -24.76 22.33 -5.74
N ASP A 137 -25.18 21.12 -5.37
CA ASP A 137 -25.56 20.78 -4.00
C ASP A 137 -24.31 20.44 -3.20
N ILE A 138 -23.79 21.44 -2.48
CA ILE A 138 -22.78 21.25 -1.46
C ILE A 138 -23.36 20.30 -0.39
N LYS A 139 -22.93 19.03 -0.42
CA LYS A 139 -23.33 18.02 0.57
C LYS A 139 -22.11 17.54 1.34
N LYS A 140 -22.27 17.46 2.66
CA LYS A 140 -21.32 16.79 3.55
C LYS A 140 -21.63 15.30 3.54
N ASP A 141 -20.61 14.45 3.52
CA ASP A 141 -20.80 13.00 3.71
C ASP A 141 -20.79 12.68 5.22
N PRO A 142 -21.95 12.39 5.85
CA PRO A 142 -21.99 12.04 7.26
C PRO A 142 -21.24 10.73 7.58
N ALA A 143 -21.03 9.85 6.59
CA ALA A 143 -20.32 8.58 6.78
C ALA A 143 -18.78 8.71 6.75
N LEU A 144 -18.24 9.87 6.38
CA LEU A 144 -16.78 10.05 6.29
C LEU A 144 -16.10 9.88 7.66
N CYS A 145 -16.73 10.42 8.70
CA CYS A 145 -16.21 10.34 10.07
C CYS A 145 -16.16 8.90 10.58
N SER A 146 -17.22 8.11 10.39
CA SER A 146 -17.26 6.71 10.84
C SER A 146 -16.27 5.83 10.06
N LYS A 147 -16.12 6.03 8.74
CA LYS A 147 -15.11 5.33 7.93
C LYS A 147 -13.68 5.63 8.41
N LEU A 148 -13.36 6.91 8.64
CA LEU A 148 -12.04 7.32 9.09
C LEU A 148 -11.72 6.78 10.49
N LEU A 149 -12.65 6.93 11.43
CA LEU A 149 -12.48 6.44 12.79
C LEU A 149 -12.39 4.90 12.82
N GLY A 150 -13.27 4.21 12.11
CA GLY A 150 -13.25 2.75 12.00
C GLY A 150 -11.91 2.23 11.48
N PHE A 151 -11.38 2.86 10.42
CA PHE A 151 -10.05 2.54 9.90
C PHE A 151 -8.94 2.75 10.95
N ILE A 152 -8.97 3.84 11.70
CA ILE A 152 -8.02 4.07 12.80
C ILE A 152 -8.15 2.99 13.88
N CYS A 153 -9.37 2.62 14.27
CA CYS A 153 -9.61 1.55 15.24
C CYS A 153 -9.01 0.22 14.76
N GLU A 154 -9.27 -0.19 13.51
CA GLU A 154 -8.70 -1.42 12.93
C GLU A 154 -7.16 -1.42 12.91
N LEU A 155 -6.54 -0.28 12.64
CA LEU A 155 -5.08 -0.14 12.69
C LEU A 155 -4.54 -0.28 14.12
N VAL A 156 -5.26 0.25 15.12
CA VAL A 156 -4.91 0.13 16.54
C VAL A 156 -5.05 -1.33 17.01
N GLU A 157 -6.09 -2.04 16.57
CA GLU A 157 -6.31 -3.44 16.90
C GLU A 157 -5.25 -4.38 16.28
N SER A 158 -4.73 -4.01 15.10
CA SER A 158 -3.82 -4.86 14.34
C SER A 158 -2.32 -4.59 14.57
N SER A 159 -1.93 -3.50 15.25
CA SER A 159 -0.52 -3.12 15.36
C SER A 159 -0.11 -2.44 16.67
N GLN A 160 0.87 -3.02 17.37
CA GLN A 160 1.48 -2.43 18.56
C GLN A 160 2.21 -1.12 18.26
N THR A 161 2.84 -0.98 17.09
CA THR A 161 3.50 0.28 16.70
C THR A 161 2.49 1.41 16.57
N VAL A 162 1.33 1.13 15.98
CA VAL A 162 0.22 2.09 15.89
C VAL A 162 -0.30 2.45 17.29
N GLN A 163 -0.48 1.47 18.17
CA GLN A 163 -0.86 1.72 19.57
C GLN A 163 0.12 2.67 20.27
N GLN A 164 1.42 2.45 20.10
CA GLN A 164 2.46 3.32 20.68
C GLN A 164 2.39 4.75 20.15
N HIS A 165 2.21 4.93 18.84
CA HIS A 165 2.02 6.26 18.27
C HIS A 165 0.74 6.94 18.78
N MET A 166 -0.34 6.20 18.95
CA MET A 166 -1.58 6.73 19.55
C MET A 166 -1.35 7.18 21.00
N ILE A 167 -0.66 6.38 21.81
CA ILE A 167 -0.34 6.73 23.20
C ILE A 167 0.50 8.00 23.25
N GLN A 168 1.63 8.03 22.54
CA GLN A 168 2.59 9.14 22.56
C GLN A 168 1.97 10.47 22.13
N ASN A 169 1.11 10.44 21.10
CA ASN A 169 0.48 11.64 20.56
C ASN A 169 -0.86 12.00 21.21
N ARG A 170 -1.26 11.27 22.26
CA ARG A 170 -2.60 11.41 22.87
C ARG A 170 -3.70 11.32 21.81
N GLY A 171 -3.58 10.37 20.90
CA GLY A 171 -4.34 10.31 19.65
C GLY A 171 -5.85 10.35 19.86
N PHE A 172 -6.38 9.58 20.81
CA PHE A 172 -7.83 9.59 21.09
C PHE A 172 -8.32 10.91 21.69
N LEU A 173 -7.50 11.59 22.49
CA LEU A 173 -7.82 12.91 23.01
C LEU A 173 -7.84 13.95 21.88
N VAL A 174 -6.86 13.92 20.98
CA VAL A 174 -6.79 14.81 19.81
C VAL A 174 -7.99 14.59 18.88
N ILE A 175 -8.31 13.33 18.56
CA ILE A 175 -9.47 12.98 17.74
C ILE A 175 -10.76 13.47 18.40
N SER A 176 -10.94 13.20 19.70
CA SER A 176 -12.12 13.65 20.45
C SER A 176 -12.26 15.17 20.44
N PHE A 177 -11.16 15.89 20.62
CA PHE A 177 -11.13 17.36 20.53
C PHE A 177 -11.51 17.87 19.14
N MET A 178 -11.03 17.24 18.07
CA MET A 178 -11.39 17.61 16.70
C MET A 178 -12.88 17.35 16.43
N LEU A 179 -13.40 16.19 16.84
CA LEU A 179 -14.80 15.82 16.69
C LEU A 179 -15.75 16.77 17.45
N GLN A 180 -15.34 17.29 18.61
CA GLN A 180 -16.11 18.31 19.35
C GLN A 180 -16.29 19.61 18.56
N ARG A 181 -15.39 19.89 17.62
CA ARG A 181 -15.38 21.11 16.80
C ARG A 181 -16.02 20.92 15.43
N SER A 182 -16.20 19.67 14.98
CA SER A 182 -16.87 19.32 13.72
C SER A 182 -18.39 19.44 13.83
N SER A 183 -19.11 19.49 12.70
CA SER A 183 -20.58 19.43 12.70
C SER A 183 -21.11 18.18 13.41
N ARG A 184 -22.22 18.35 14.13
CA ARG A 184 -22.95 17.26 14.80
C ARG A 184 -23.47 16.21 13.82
N ASP A 185 -23.63 16.56 12.54
CA ASP A 185 -24.07 15.62 11.49
C ASP A 185 -23.11 14.44 11.30
N HIS A 186 -21.84 14.60 11.70
CA HIS A 186 -20.83 13.55 11.63
C HIS A 186 -20.86 12.62 12.85
N LEU A 187 -21.53 12.98 13.94
CA LEU A 187 -21.61 12.18 15.17
C LEU A 187 -22.76 11.16 15.07
N THR A 188 -22.61 10.22 14.17
CA THR A 188 -23.60 9.17 13.90
C THR A 188 -23.47 7.99 14.87
N SER A 189 -24.47 7.11 14.87
CA SER A 189 -24.42 5.84 15.61
C SER A 189 -23.19 5.01 15.22
N ASP A 190 -22.76 5.07 13.96
CA ASP A 190 -21.62 4.29 13.47
C ASP A 190 -20.30 4.72 14.12
N VAL A 191 -20.12 6.03 14.35
CA VAL A 191 -18.94 6.56 15.07
C VAL A 191 -18.90 6.01 16.50
N LEU A 192 -20.05 5.99 17.18
CA LEU A 192 -20.16 5.40 18.52
C LEU A 192 -19.88 3.89 18.49
N SER A 193 -20.40 3.18 17.49
CA SER A 193 -20.12 1.76 17.29
C SER A 193 -18.63 1.47 17.08
N SER A 194 -17.90 2.32 16.35
CA SER A 194 -16.45 2.19 16.20
C SER A 194 -15.70 2.35 17.53
N PHE A 195 -16.08 3.34 18.36
CA PHE A 195 -15.48 3.51 19.69
C PHE A 195 -15.81 2.34 20.64
N LEU A 196 -17.06 1.88 20.65
CA LEU A 196 -17.48 0.76 21.49
C LEU A 196 -16.80 -0.54 21.05
N GLY A 197 -16.68 -0.78 19.75
CA GLY A 197 -15.95 -1.92 19.19
C GLY A 197 -14.50 -1.94 19.65
N LEU A 198 -13.81 -0.82 19.50
CA LEU A 198 -12.43 -0.68 19.96
C LEU A 198 -12.31 -0.83 21.49
N THR A 199 -13.20 -0.21 22.26
CA THR A 199 -13.20 -0.31 23.73
C THR A 199 -13.34 -1.76 24.16
N LYS A 200 -14.27 -2.51 23.55
CA LYS A 200 -14.44 -3.94 23.79
C LYS A 200 -13.17 -4.72 23.48
N TYR A 201 -12.52 -4.44 22.34
CA TYR A 201 -11.24 -5.06 21.99
C TYR A 201 -10.17 -4.77 23.06
N LEU A 202 -9.99 -3.50 23.45
CA LEU A 202 -8.93 -3.09 24.39
C LEU A 202 -9.16 -3.67 25.79
N VAL A 203 -10.40 -3.78 26.25
CA VAL A 203 -10.74 -4.44 27.53
C VAL A 203 -10.43 -5.94 27.49
N THR A 204 -10.63 -6.58 26.33
CA THR A 204 -10.38 -8.02 26.16
C THR A 204 -8.90 -8.34 26.00
N CYS A 205 -8.14 -7.48 25.30
CA CYS A 205 -6.70 -7.60 25.14
C CYS A 205 -5.99 -6.95 26.34
N LEU A 206 -5.62 -7.74 27.35
CA LEU A 206 -4.94 -7.28 28.57
C LEU A 206 -3.44 -6.94 28.35
N SER A 207 -3.16 -5.81 27.69
CA SER A 207 -1.82 -5.30 27.38
C SER A 207 -1.55 -3.98 28.12
N ALA A 208 -0.28 -3.66 28.41
CA ALA A 208 0.08 -2.35 28.96
C ALA A 208 -0.36 -1.20 28.03
N ASN A 209 -0.31 -1.40 26.71
CA ASN A 209 -0.74 -0.39 25.75
C ASN A 209 -2.26 -0.19 25.77
N SER A 210 -3.03 -1.26 25.94
CA SER A 210 -4.49 -1.17 25.92
C SER A 210 -5.03 -0.45 27.15
N GLU A 211 -4.42 -0.64 28.32
CA GLU A 211 -4.77 0.13 29.53
C GLU A 211 -4.54 1.65 29.31
N LEU A 212 -3.41 2.03 28.71
CA LEU A 212 -3.09 3.43 28.43
C LEU A 212 -4.04 4.03 27.37
N LEU A 213 -4.40 3.26 26.34
CA LEU A 213 -5.35 3.70 25.32
C LEU A 213 -6.77 3.82 25.85
N LEU A 214 -7.21 2.89 26.71
CA LEU A 214 -8.50 2.97 27.40
C LEU A 214 -8.59 4.25 28.21
N LYS A 215 -7.55 4.56 29.01
CA LYS A 215 -7.49 5.83 29.77
C LYS A 215 -7.65 7.06 28.87
N GLN A 216 -7.09 7.05 27.65
CA GLN A 216 -7.26 8.16 26.72
C GLN A 216 -8.67 8.27 26.13
N ILE A 217 -9.34 7.15 25.85
CA ILE A 217 -10.72 7.12 25.34
C ILE A 217 -11.70 7.55 26.44
N GLU A 218 -11.45 7.07 27.66
CA GLU A 218 -12.18 7.41 28.87
C GLU A 218 -12.05 8.89 29.25
N GLY A 219 -10.98 9.55 28.78
CA GLY A 219 -10.61 10.90 29.17
C GLY A 219 -9.79 10.89 30.46
N ASP A 220 -8.81 11.78 30.56
CA ASP A 220 -7.97 11.95 31.76
C ASP A 220 -8.85 12.23 33.00
N TYR A 221 -9.28 11.18 33.71
CA TYR A 221 -10.14 11.24 34.90
C TYR A 221 -9.44 11.71 36.18
N GLU A 222 -8.25 12.31 36.11
CA GLU A 222 -7.61 12.91 37.29
C GLU A 222 -8.40 14.10 37.86
N ASN A 223 -9.47 14.58 37.20
CA ASN A 223 -10.34 15.64 37.72
C ASN A 223 -11.79 15.26 38.03
N LEU A 224 -12.23 13.99 37.90
CA LEU A 224 -13.58 13.59 38.33
C LEU A 224 -13.58 12.26 39.08
N SER A 225 -13.50 12.35 40.40
CA SER A 225 -13.64 11.29 41.41
C SER A 225 -15.06 10.68 41.51
N TYR A 226 -15.87 10.70 40.45
CA TYR A 226 -17.29 10.34 40.51
C TYR A 226 -17.87 9.64 39.27
N LEU A 227 -17.10 8.80 38.57
CA LEU A 227 -17.67 7.87 37.59
C LEU A 227 -17.26 6.42 37.87
N PRO A 228 -18.17 5.46 37.61
CA PRO A 228 -17.95 4.07 38.00
C PRO A 228 -16.84 3.43 37.18
N SER A 229 -16.03 2.62 37.84
CA SER A 229 -14.89 1.89 37.25
C SER A 229 -15.30 1.04 36.06
N VAL A 230 -14.38 0.83 35.11
CA VAL A 230 -14.52 -0.01 33.90
C VAL A 230 -15.11 -1.40 34.16
N SER A 231 -14.92 -1.96 35.36
CA SER A 231 -15.58 -3.18 35.83
C SER A 231 -17.12 -3.09 35.78
N GLN A 232 -17.70 -1.92 36.04
CA GLN A 232 -19.15 -1.70 36.02
C GLN A 232 -19.71 -1.56 34.60
N LEU A 233 -18.90 -1.16 33.62
CA LEU A 233 -19.30 -1.13 32.21
C LEU A 233 -19.32 -2.55 31.61
N SER A 234 -18.35 -3.39 31.98
CA SER A 234 -18.32 -4.82 31.64
C SER A 234 -19.56 -5.56 32.17
N ASP A 235 -19.97 -5.28 33.41
CA ASP A 235 -21.12 -5.93 34.03
C ASP A 235 -22.47 -5.53 33.41
N ASN A 236 -22.56 -4.35 32.82
CA ASN A 236 -23.78 -3.89 32.14
C ASN A 236 -23.92 -4.47 30.73
N LEU A 237 -22.82 -4.79 30.05
CA LEU A 237 -22.83 -5.47 28.75
C LEU A 237 -23.12 -6.98 28.87
N SER A 238 -22.88 -7.60 30.04
CA SER A 238 -23.23 -9.01 30.27
C SER A 238 -24.71 -9.23 30.66
N LYS A 239 -25.50 -8.17 30.80
CA LYS A 239 -26.92 -8.22 31.24
C LYS A 239 -27.94 -7.81 30.17
N THR A 240 -27.53 -7.76 28.89
CA THR A 240 -28.44 -7.68 27.75
C THR A 240 -28.34 -8.96 26.94
#